data_AF-A0A497CFB0-F1
#
_entry.id   AF-A0A497CFB0-F1
#
_cell.length_a   1.000
_cell.length_b   1.000
_cell.length_c   1.000
_cell.angle_alpha   90.00
_cell.angle_beta   90.00
_cell.angle_gamma   90.00
#
_symmetry.space_group_name_H-M   'P 1'
#
loop_
_entity.id
_entity.type
_entity.pdbx_description
1 polymer ?
#
loop_
_entity_poly.entity_id
_entity_poly.type
_entity_poly.pdbx_seq_one_letter_code
_entity_poly.pdbx_strand_id
1 'polypeptide(L)'
;MKSDIYIGGTKVDQFKDESATVVSNVLDISNIEKNLGDYSKTFTVPASKNNNLLFKHWYNANIDNQFDARVKVDGRIDIDGMPFRIGAFRLAKVNVKNQKVSSYTLNFFGNFVSLKDILGEDELSDLTFLDNYNHTFSYNNVKTGLQSSLFAGDVKYTLASGKRYYYNSNNSLDETEQITNIDWDGISGGNSSNGVDYQDLRPSLRLIRIIEAIEQEYGSSQIVQLEVTVSTTNSFNAFCKITLNGVTYEIPVTFGTPTTNALQIRQYLEAFVPAYRVIQNGAILTITSVVGGLQLDPVFEQYTATDMEATFTVIKYGTDEDGLSFSREFFNTEEFQNLYLWCDDDATEGVGQLFRKVEFDTSTSTNISTVTNEGTFTLNAGDELKCNFIAERVMPSPLPTTSTVNYKSINIKLIINGVVYAELNRTFGYRLYVPIGGGATFTELKAVMNSTFVPTESGTYTAFFEITTNATDIEQVEWFALVNGTSTGSAIGSGATNNALPNFQFTNNMPEIKIIDFLKGLFDMFKLVVIAQDDGTLYINTLNNYYQEG
;
A
#
# COMPACT_ATOMS: atom_id res chain seq x y z
N MET A 1 9.06 -4.28 -45.58
CA MET A 1 9.50 -4.83 -44.27
C MET A 1 9.93 -6.25 -44.47
N LYS A 2 11.14 -6.59 -44.04
CA LYS A 2 11.64 -7.96 -44.02
C LYS A 2 11.46 -8.49 -42.61
N SER A 3 10.66 -9.54 -42.44
CA SER A 3 10.54 -10.24 -41.16
C SER A 3 11.57 -11.38 -41.08
N ASP A 4 12.27 -11.48 -39.97
CA ASP A 4 13.18 -12.56 -39.63
C ASP A 4 12.62 -13.34 -38.42
N ILE A 5 12.66 -14.67 -38.43
CA ILE A 5 12.09 -15.50 -37.35
C ILE A 5 13.23 -16.26 -36.67
N TYR A 6 13.20 -16.33 -35.34
CA TYR A 6 14.15 -17.07 -34.53
C TYR A 6 13.41 -18.03 -33.59
N ILE A 7 13.82 -19.29 -33.54
CA ILE A 7 13.27 -20.32 -32.63
C ILE A 7 14.43 -20.95 -31.88
N GLY A 8 14.39 -20.96 -30.55
CA GLY A 8 15.49 -21.43 -29.70
C GLY A 8 16.82 -20.74 -30.02
N GLY A 9 16.77 -19.44 -30.35
CA GLY A 9 17.93 -18.65 -30.78
C GLY A 9 18.42 -18.91 -32.22
N THR A 10 17.85 -19.87 -32.95
CA THR A 10 18.24 -20.20 -34.33
C THR A 10 17.37 -19.48 -35.34
N LYS A 11 17.99 -18.78 -36.31
CA LYS A 11 17.28 -18.12 -37.41
C LYS A 11 16.63 -19.15 -38.32
N VAL A 12 15.33 -18.98 -38.60
CA VAL A 12 14.53 -19.83 -39.47
C VAL A 12 14.63 -19.34 -40.91
N ASP A 13 14.86 -20.26 -41.84
CA ASP A 13 14.81 -19.94 -43.27
C ASP A 13 13.34 -19.77 -43.69
N GLN A 14 13.01 -18.68 -44.40
CA GLN A 14 11.64 -18.37 -44.84
C GLN A 14 11.51 -18.41 -46.37
N PHE A 15 10.29 -18.59 -46.88
CA PHE A 15 10.03 -18.41 -48.31
C PHE A 15 10.14 -16.93 -48.69
N LYS A 16 10.48 -16.63 -49.95
CA LYS A 16 10.66 -15.23 -50.41
C LYS A 16 9.38 -14.38 -50.32
N ASP A 17 8.22 -15.01 -50.49
CA ASP A 17 6.93 -14.33 -50.63
C ASP A 17 5.96 -14.65 -49.48
N GLU A 18 6.40 -15.36 -48.44
CA GLU A 18 5.55 -15.72 -47.29
C GLU A 18 5.94 -14.89 -46.08
N SER A 19 5.00 -14.11 -45.55
CA SER A 19 5.15 -13.33 -44.33
C SER A 19 4.30 -13.92 -43.20
N ALA A 20 4.86 -14.01 -42.00
CA ALA A 20 4.06 -14.34 -40.82
C ALA A 20 3.11 -13.16 -40.52
N THR A 21 1.81 -13.40 -40.61
CA THR A 21 0.79 -12.44 -40.16
C THR A 21 0.46 -12.72 -38.70
N VAL A 22 0.95 -11.86 -37.81
CA VAL A 22 0.61 -11.86 -36.40
C VAL A 22 -0.67 -11.04 -36.21
N VAL A 23 -1.65 -11.61 -35.50
CA VAL A 23 -2.83 -10.87 -35.05
C VAL A 23 -2.63 -10.61 -33.56
N SER A 24 -2.51 -9.34 -33.19
CA SER A 24 -2.46 -8.96 -31.78
C SER A 24 -3.86 -8.98 -31.20
N ASN A 25 -4.02 -9.64 -30.05
CA ASN A 25 -5.30 -9.63 -29.36
C ASN A 25 -5.43 -8.32 -28.60
N VAL A 26 -6.30 -7.43 -29.06
CA VAL A 26 -6.79 -6.31 -28.26
C VAL A 26 -7.78 -6.91 -27.26
N LEU A 27 -7.60 -6.62 -25.96
CA LEU A 27 -8.53 -7.10 -24.95
C LEU A 27 -9.93 -6.57 -25.24
N ASP A 28 -10.91 -7.46 -25.25
CA ASP A 28 -12.29 -7.04 -25.04
C ASP A 28 -12.38 -6.62 -23.58
N ILE A 29 -12.66 -5.34 -23.38
CA ILE A 29 -12.84 -4.64 -22.09
C ILE A 29 -13.68 -5.48 -21.10
N SER A 30 -14.67 -6.22 -21.63
CA SER A 30 -15.56 -7.06 -20.84
C SER A 30 -14.94 -8.38 -20.32
N ASN A 31 -13.73 -8.74 -20.74
CA ASN A 31 -13.14 -10.05 -20.45
C ASN A 31 -11.61 -10.02 -20.25
N ILE A 32 -11.17 -9.19 -19.29
CA ILE A 32 -9.76 -9.12 -18.82
C ILE A 32 -9.26 -10.40 -18.13
N GLU A 33 -10.13 -11.37 -17.85
CA GLU A 33 -9.75 -12.69 -17.35
C GLU A 33 -9.12 -13.59 -18.42
N LYS A 34 -9.13 -13.17 -19.71
CA LYS A 34 -8.49 -13.91 -20.79
C LYS A 34 -7.02 -13.54 -20.92
N ASN A 35 -6.19 -14.56 -21.13
CA ASN A 35 -4.76 -14.43 -21.40
C ASN A 35 -4.47 -13.36 -22.49
N LEU A 36 -3.68 -12.35 -22.13
CA LEU A 36 -3.18 -11.34 -23.05
C LEU A 36 -2.02 -11.91 -23.83
N GLY A 37 -2.24 -12.32 -25.07
CA GLY A 37 -1.14 -12.77 -25.91
C GLY A 37 -1.48 -12.70 -27.39
N ASP A 38 -0.48 -12.34 -28.17
CA ASP A 38 -0.54 -12.32 -29.62
C ASP A 38 -0.68 -13.74 -30.17
N TYR A 39 -1.37 -13.89 -31.30
CA TYR A 39 -1.43 -15.17 -31.99
C TYR A 39 -1.26 -14.97 -33.48
N SER A 40 -0.34 -15.72 -34.09
CA SER A 40 -0.24 -15.72 -35.54
C SER A 40 -1.26 -16.68 -36.16
N LYS A 41 -1.76 -16.31 -37.35
CA LYS A 41 -2.27 -17.33 -38.27
C LYS A 41 -1.14 -18.33 -38.56
N THR A 42 -1.47 -19.58 -38.87
CA THR A 42 -0.47 -20.56 -39.28
C THR A 42 0.28 -20.05 -40.51
N PHE A 43 1.60 -20.10 -40.50
CA PHE A 43 2.44 -19.77 -41.66
C PHE A 43 3.44 -20.88 -41.94
N THR A 44 4.00 -20.91 -43.14
CA THR A 44 4.83 -22.01 -43.62
C THR A 44 6.28 -21.58 -43.80
N VAL A 45 7.20 -22.48 -43.46
CA VAL A 45 8.64 -22.31 -43.70
C VAL A 45 9.18 -23.49 -44.50
N PRO A 46 10.17 -23.29 -45.41
CA PRO A 46 10.73 -24.34 -46.23
C PRO A 46 11.40 -25.43 -45.39
N ALA A 47 11.41 -26.66 -45.91
CA ALA A 47 12.21 -27.74 -45.35
C ALA A 47 13.68 -27.64 -45.77
N SER A 48 14.30 -26.49 -45.49
CA SER A 48 15.71 -26.23 -45.77
C SER A 48 16.61 -27.10 -44.89
N LYS A 49 17.91 -27.14 -45.21
CA LYS A 49 18.88 -27.86 -44.38
C LYS A 49 18.87 -27.34 -42.94
N ASN A 50 18.82 -26.03 -42.75
CA ASN A 50 18.79 -25.37 -41.45
C ASN A 50 17.50 -25.69 -40.67
N ASN A 51 16.34 -25.55 -41.31
CA ASN A 51 15.05 -25.82 -40.65
C ASN A 51 14.87 -27.31 -40.32
N ASN A 52 15.36 -28.22 -41.16
CA ASN A 52 15.33 -29.66 -40.85
C ASN A 52 16.16 -30.01 -39.61
N LEU A 53 17.29 -29.33 -39.40
CA LEU A 53 18.12 -29.46 -38.19
C LEU A 53 17.38 -28.91 -36.96
N LEU A 54 16.81 -27.72 -37.07
CA LEU A 54 16.03 -27.06 -36.01
C LEU A 54 14.86 -27.93 -35.53
N PHE A 55 14.09 -28.50 -36.46
CA PHE A 55 12.95 -29.38 -36.14
C PHE A 55 13.37 -30.85 -35.96
N LYS A 56 14.67 -31.14 -35.84
CA LYS A 56 15.28 -32.47 -35.67
C LYS A 56 14.66 -33.55 -36.56
N HIS A 57 14.33 -33.21 -37.80
CA HIS A 57 13.68 -34.12 -38.76
C HIS A 57 12.42 -34.81 -38.20
N TRP A 58 11.56 -34.08 -37.46
CA TRP A 58 10.35 -34.56 -36.77
C TRP A 58 9.53 -35.66 -37.47
N TYR A 59 9.43 -35.61 -38.80
CA TYR A 59 8.69 -36.57 -39.63
C TYR A 59 9.30 -37.97 -39.71
N ASN A 60 10.54 -38.15 -39.25
CA ASN A 60 11.27 -39.41 -39.37
C ASN A 60 11.24 -40.16 -38.04
N ALA A 61 10.35 -41.16 -37.96
CA ALA A 61 10.13 -41.98 -36.77
C ALA A 61 11.37 -42.80 -36.32
N ASN A 62 12.40 -42.90 -37.15
CA ASN A 62 13.61 -43.69 -36.88
C ASN A 62 14.74 -42.88 -36.22
N ILE A 63 14.52 -41.61 -35.87
CA ILE A 63 15.52 -40.77 -35.20
C ILE A 63 15.28 -40.81 -33.68
N ASP A 64 16.35 -41.09 -32.93
CA ASP A 64 16.38 -41.00 -31.46
C ASP A 64 16.46 -39.53 -31.02
N ASN A 65 15.77 -39.16 -29.93
CA ASN A 65 15.70 -37.78 -29.39
C ASN A 65 14.89 -36.77 -30.25
N GLN A 66 13.68 -37.19 -30.65
CA GLN A 66 12.77 -36.43 -31.53
C GLN A 66 12.37 -35.07 -30.95
N PHE A 67 12.10 -34.10 -31.85
CA PHE A 67 11.50 -32.81 -31.50
C PHE A 67 10.06 -33.05 -30.99
N ASP A 68 9.70 -32.55 -29.80
CA ASP A 68 8.33 -32.71 -29.28
C ASP A 68 7.42 -31.59 -29.82
N ALA A 69 6.66 -31.88 -30.88
CA ALA A 69 5.71 -30.93 -31.48
C ALA A 69 4.50 -30.57 -30.57
N ARG A 70 4.37 -31.22 -29.40
CA ARG A 70 3.38 -30.84 -28.37
C ARG A 70 3.90 -29.73 -27.48
N VAL A 71 5.22 -29.56 -27.41
CA VAL A 71 5.88 -28.56 -26.57
C VAL A 71 6.12 -27.31 -27.40
N LYS A 72 5.81 -26.17 -26.78
CA LYS A 72 6.10 -24.84 -27.32
C LYS A 72 7.60 -24.55 -27.14
N VAL A 73 8.21 -23.88 -28.12
CA VAL A 73 9.64 -23.52 -28.08
C VAL A 73 9.78 -22.02 -28.21
N ASP A 74 10.48 -21.40 -27.28
CA ASP A 74 10.65 -19.95 -27.24
C ASP A 74 11.34 -19.42 -28.49
N GLY A 75 10.99 -18.20 -28.87
CA GLY A 75 11.49 -17.56 -30.06
C GLY A 75 11.04 -16.11 -30.19
N ARG A 76 11.42 -15.50 -31.30
CA ARG A 76 11.02 -14.13 -31.63
C ARG A 76 10.85 -13.92 -33.12
N ILE A 77 10.11 -12.89 -33.47
CA ILE A 77 9.98 -12.35 -34.82
C ILE A 77 10.65 -10.99 -34.78
N ASP A 78 11.55 -10.71 -35.72
CA ASP A 78 12.21 -9.42 -35.89
C ASP A 78 11.66 -8.76 -37.17
N ILE A 79 11.47 -7.44 -37.17
CA ILE A 79 11.17 -6.66 -38.39
C ILE A 79 12.31 -5.68 -38.62
N ASP A 80 12.88 -5.72 -39.83
CA ASP A 80 13.98 -4.86 -40.27
C ASP A 80 15.20 -4.87 -39.30
N GLY A 81 15.41 -6.02 -38.63
CA GLY A 81 16.55 -6.28 -37.76
C GLY A 81 16.35 -5.93 -36.28
N MET A 82 15.18 -5.43 -35.90
CA MET A 82 14.80 -5.20 -34.50
C MET A 82 13.79 -6.25 -34.04
N PRO A 83 13.88 -6.76 -32.79
CA PRO A 83 12.83 -7.61 -32.21
C PRO A 83 11.47 -6.93 -32.34
N PHE A 84 10.52 -7.64 -32.97
CA PHE A 84 9.16 -7.20 -33.21
C PHE A 84 8.14 -7.94 -32.34
N ARG A 85 8.34 -9.24 -32.08
CA ARG A 85 7.51 -10.02 -31.14
C ARG A 85 8.31 -11.11 -30.44
N ILE A 86 8.09 -11.30 -29.13
CA ILE A 86 8.68 -12.41 -28.35
C ILE A 86 7.57 -13.35 -27.88
N GLY A 87 7.85 -14.65 -27.88
CA GLY A 87 6.91 -15.65 -27.40
C GLY A 87 7.36 -17.05 -27.76
N ALA A 88 6.42 -17.96 -28.01
CA ALA A 88 6.71 -19.34 -28.32
C ALA A 88 6.12 -19.80 -29.65
N PHE A 89 6.89 -20.64 -30.34
CA PHE A 89 6.48 -21.30 -31.56
C PHE A 89 6.05 -22.74 -31.30
N ARG A 90 5.04 -23.18 -32.03
CA ARG A 90 4.64 -24.59 -32.10
C ARG A 90 4.69 -25.08 -33.54
N LEU A 91 5.30 -26.24 -33.72
CA LEU A 91 5.20 -26.97 -34.99
C LEU A 91 3.80 -27.59 -35.12
N ALA A 92 2.98 -27.05 -36.02
CA ALA A 92 1.60 -27.50 -36.20
C ALA A 92 1.50 -28.69 -37.16
N LYS A 93 2.28 -28.68 -38.25
CA LYS A 93 2.20 -29.70 -39.29
C LYS A 93 3.49 -29.78 -40.10
N VAL A 94 3.80 -30.97 -40.60
CA VAL A 94 4.78 -31.18 -41.67
C VAL A 94 4.08 -31.51 -42.98
N ASN A 95 4.47 -30.81 -44.05
CA ASN A 95 3.92 -30.99 -45.38
C ASN A 95 4.89 -31.83 -46.22
N VAL A 96 4.36 -32.90 -46.83
CA VAL A 96 5.10 -33.85 -47.66
C VAL A 96 4.63 -33.73 -49.10
N LYS A 97 5.57 -33.64 -50.05
CA LYS A 97 5.32 -33.72 -51.50
C LYS A 97 6.27 -34.74 -52.11
N ASN A 98 5.77 -35.59 -53.00
CA ASN A 98 6.57 -36.63 -53.67
C ASN A 98 7.38 -37.49 -52.69
N GLN A 99 6.76 -37.88 -51.57
CA GLN A 99 7.38 -38.67 -50.48
C GLN A 99 8.57 -38.00 -49.78
N LYS A 100 8.78 -36.69 -49.99
CA LYS A 100 9.81 -35.90 -49.30
C LYS A 100 9.17 -34.72 -48.58
N VAL A 101 9.75 -34.34 -47.45
CA VAL A 101 9.27 -33.16 -46.72
C VAL A 101 9.56 -31.91 -47.53
N SER A 102 8.51 -31.12 -47.75
CA SER A 102 8.58 -29.88 -48.52
C SER A 102 8.60 -28.65 -47.63
N SER A 103 7.85 -28.66 -46.52
CA SER A 103 7.72 -27.49 -45.64
C SER A 103 7.16 -27.83 -44.26
N TYR A 104 7.30 -26.89 -43.33
CA TYR A 104 6.80 -26.95 -41.95
C TYR A 104 5.77 -25.83 -41.74
N THR A 105 4.64 -26.14 -41.12
CA THR A 105 3.62 -25.16 -40.72
C THR A 105 3.78 -24.85 -39.24
N LEU A 106 3.89 -23.56 -38.92
CA LEU A 106 4.15 -23.05 -37.57
C LEU A 106 3.01 -22.18 -37.08
N ASN A 107 2.84 -22.15 -35.76
CA ASN A 107 2.06 -21.14 -35.04
C ASN A 107 2.99 -20.38 -34.10
N PHE A 108 2.80 -19.07 -34.01
CA PHE A 108 3.39 -18.23 -32.98
C PHE A 108 2.32 -17.88 -31.94
N PHE A 109 2.71 -17.97 -30.68
CA PHE A 109 1.95 -17.52 -29.52
C PHE A 109 2.83 -16.49 -28.81
N GLY A 110 2.39 -15.25 -28.68
CA GLY A 110 3.07 -14.25 -27.86
C GLY A 110 3.11 -14.67 -26.39
N ASN A 111 3.99 -14.05 -25.60
CA ASN A 111 3.95 -14.23 -24.15
C ASN A 111 2.56 -13.86 -23.63
N PHE A 112 1.98 -14.77 -22.84
CA PHE A 112 0.66 -14.60 -22.27
C PHE A 112 0.79 -13.95 -20.89
N VAL A 113 0.38 -12.69 -20.73
CA VAL A 113 0.18 -12.11 -19.41
C VAL A 113 -1.26 -12.42 -19.00
N SER A 114 -1.46 -13.29 -18.01
CA SER A 114 -2.78 -13.51 -17.42
C SER A 114 -2.86 -12.70 -16.14
N LEU A 115 -3.58 -11.57 -16.18
CA LEU A 115 -3.80 -10.75 -14.99
C LEU A 115 -4.44 -11.55 -13.85
N LYS A 116 -5.28 -12.53 -14.19
CA LYS A 116 -5.87 -13.44 -13.21
C LYS A 116 -4.84 -14.35 -12.53
N ASP A 117 -3.89 -14.87 -13.30
CA ASP A 117 -2.86 -15.76 -12.75
C ASP A 117 -1.85 -14.96 -11.90
N ILE A 118 -1.64 -13.69 -12.23
CA ILE A 118 -0.76 -12.78 -11.48
C ILE A 118 -1.42 -12.29 -10.19
N LEU A 119 -2.65 -11.77 -10.28
CA LEU A 119 -3.33 -11.11 -9.17
C LEU A 119 -4.04 -12.07 -8.21
N GLY A 120 -4.36 -13.29 -8.67
CA GLY A 120 -5.05 -14.28 -7.86
C GLY A 120 -6.42 -13.83 -7.37
N GLU A 121 -6.67 -14.01 -6.08
CA GLU A 121 -7.93 -13.68 -5.40
C GLU A 121 -7.74 -12.55 -4.38
N ASP A 122 -6.60 -11.86 -4.44
CA ASP A 122 -6.18 -10.84 -3.49
C ASP A 122 -7.06 -9.58 -3.61
N GLU A 123 -7.26 -8.89 -2.50
CA GLU A 123 -8.13 -7.73 -2.35
C GLU A 123 -7.33 -6.42 -2.23
N LEU A 124 -8.00 -5.28 -2.43
CA LEU A 124 -7.36 -3.97 -2.28
C LEU A 124 -6.78 -3.75 -0.87
N SER A 125 -7.37 -4.39 0.15
CA SER A 125 -6.91 -4.38 1.54
C SER A 125 -5.56 -5.10 1.74
N ASP A 126 -5.19 -6.03 0.85
CA ASP A 126 -3.92 -6.77 0.91
C ASP A 126 -2.72 -5.93 0.43
N LEU A 127 -2.95 -4.78 -0.21
CA LEU A 127 -1.93 -3.90 -0.77
C LEU A 127 -1.19 -3.12 0.34
N THR A 128 -0.19 -3.72 0.96
CA THR A 128 0.57 -3.13 2.09
C THR A 128 1.27 -1.81 1.76
N PHE A 129 1.57 -1.52 0.49
CA PHE A 129 2.11 -0.22 0.07
C PHE A 129 1.22 0.96 0.47
N LEU A 130 -0.09 0.73 0.60
CA LEU A 130 -1.06 1.76 0.99
C LEU A 130 -0.85 2.25 2.43
N ASP A 131 -0.16 1.49 3.28
CA ASP A 131 0.14 1.89 4.65
C ASP A 131 1.03 3.15 4.74
N ASN A 132 1.72 3.51 3.66
CA ASN A 132 2.48 4.77 3.55
C ASN A 132 1.60 6.02 3.68
N TYR A 133 0.29 5.88 3.49
CA TYR A 133 -0.68 6.97 3.62
C TYR A 133 -1.40 6.96 4.98
N ASN A 134 -1.13 5.96 5.83
CA ASN A 134 -1.71 5.89 7.17
C ASN A 134 -1.32 7.12 7.99
N HIS A 135 -2.27 7.67 8.72
CA HIS A 135 -2.04 8.90 9.48
C HIS A 135 -3.02 9.03 10.64
N THR A 136 -2.60 9.82 11.64
CA THR A 136 -3.50 10.25 12.71
C THR A 136 -4.66 11.06 12.13
N PHE A 137 -5.87 10.51 12.18
CA PHE A 137 -7.12 11.17 11.90
C PHE A 137 -7.48 12.13 13.05
N SER A 138 -6.96 13.35 12.95
CA SER A 138 -7.18 14.43 13.90
C SER A 138 -7.73 15.66 13.20
N TYR A 139 -8.40 16.55 13.94
CA TYR A 139 -8.85 17.85 13.41
C TYR A 139 -7.75 18.58 12.63
N ASN A 140 -6.51 18.58 13.13
CA ASN A 140 -5.39 19.28 12.50
C ASN A 140 -4.99 18.64 11.16
N ASN A 141 -4.93 17.32 11.07
CA ASN A 141 -4.59 16.61 9.83
C ASN A 141 -5.72 16.70 8.80
N VAL A 142 -6.97 16.56 9.25
CA VAL A 142 -8.16 16.74 8.40
C VAL A 142 -8.22 18.16 7.82
N LYS A 143 -8.04 19.17 8.68
CA LYS A 143 -7.97 20.58 8.27
C LYS A 143 -6.83 20.83 7.29
N THR A 144 -5.64 20.29 7.56
CA THR A 144 -4.48 20.38 6.65
C THR A 144 -4.78 19.77 5.29
N GLY A 145 -5.36 18.56 5.25
CA GLY A 145 -5.73 17.89 4.00
C GLY A 145 -6.76 18.65 3.17
N LEU A 146 -7.66 19.39 3.82
CA LEU A 146 -8.66 20.25 3.18
C LEU A 146 -8.11 21.60 2.70
N GLN A 147 -7.26 22.27 3.49
CA GLN A 147 -6.78 23.63 3.20
C GLN A 147 -5.55 23.68 2.29
N SER A 148 -4.69 22.67 2.39
CA SER A 148 -3.49 22.54 1.55
C SER A 148 -3.44 21.13 0.96
N SER A 149 -2.66 20.25 1.57
CA SER A 149 -2.47 18.90 1.10
C SER A 149 -1.91 18.03 2.22
N LEU A 150 -2.41 16.80 2.31
CA LEU A 150 -1.76 15.72 3.04
C LEU A 150 -1.14 14.79 1.99
N PHE A 151 0.08 14.31 2.21
CA PHE A 151 0.80 13.43 1.28
C PHE A 151 0.85 13.97 -0.16
N ALA A 152 1.29 15.22 -0.36
CA ALA A 152 1.28 15.89 -1.67
C ALA A 152 -0.09 15.87 -2.40
N GLY A 153 -1.17 15.75 -1.62
CA GLY A 153 -2.53 15.72 -2.10
C GLY A 153 -3.02 14.33 -2.50
N ASP A 154 -2.27 13.27 -2.22
CA ASP A 154 -2.69 11.88 -2.47
C ASP A 154 -3.86 11.46 -1.57
N VAL A 155 -4.00 12.10 -0.41
CA VAL A 155 -5.14 11.92 0.49
C VAL A 155 -6.01 13.18 0.48
N LYS A 156 -7.31 12.98 0.26
CA LYS A 156 -8.35 14.02 0.35
C LYS A 156 -9.45 13.59 1.30
N TYR A 157 -10.14 14.54 1.91
CA TYR A 157 -11.25 14.24 2.80
C TYR A 157 -12.57 14.59 2.13
N THR A 158 -13.50 13.65 2.19
CA THR A 158 -14.85 13.77 1.63
C THR A 158 -15.87 13.71 2.76
N LEU A 159 -16.97 14.47 2.62
CA LEU A 159 -18.07 14.45 3.59
C LEU A 159 -18.78 13.10 3.53
N ALA A 160 -18.83 12.42 4.66
CA ALA A 160 -19.45 11.12 4.85
C ALA A 160 -20.26 11.18 6.15
N SER A 161 -21.46 11.74 6.04
CA SER A 161 -22.35 11.95 7.17
C SER A 161 -23.77 11.62 6.79
N GLY A 162 -24.47 10.95 7.71
CA GLY A 162 -25.93 10.85 7.67
C GLY A 162 -26.63 12.19 8.01
N LYS A 163 -25.89 13.18 8.53
CA LYS A 163 -26.44 14.50 8.86
C LYS A 163 -26.60 15.34 7.60
N ARG A 164 -27.68 16.12 7.59
CA ARG A 164 -27.87 17.17 6.60
C ARG A 164 -27.14 18.44 7.03
N TYR A 165 -26.03 18.71 6.38
CA TYR A 165 -25.36 20.00 6.46
C TYR A 165 -26.05 21.03 5.57
N TYR A 166 -26.23 22.24 6.06
CA TYR A 166 -26.77 23.36 5.29
C TYR A 166 -26.09 24.66 5.69
N TYR A 167 -26.12 25.65 4.79
CA TYR A 167 -25.64 27.00 5.07
C TYR A 167 -26.82 27.96 5.18
N ASN A 168 -26.95 28.65 6.31
CA ASN A 168 -27.91 29.74 6.50
C ASN A 168 -27.28 30.84 7.34
N SER A 169 -27.09 32.02 6.75
CA SER A 169 -26.48 33.18 7.42
C SER A 169 -27.44 33.97 8.32
N ASN A 170 -28.67 33.50 8.49
CA ASN A 170 -29.60 34.04 9.47
C ASN A 170 -29.47 33.22 10.76
N ASN A 171 -29.61 33.85 11.92
CA ASN A 171 -29.57 33.20 13.25
C ASN A 171 -30.76 32.23 13.49
N SER A 172 -31.00 31.25 12.61
CA SER A 172 -31.98 30.18 12.81
C SER A 172 -31.33 28.98 13.51
N LEU A 173 -31.98 28.52 14.58
CA LEU A 173 -31.50 27.49 15.51
C LEU A 173 -32.01 26.09 15.14
N ASP A 174 -32.15 25.77 13.85
CA ASP A 174 -32.68 24.46 13.42
C ASP A 174 -31.65 23.31 13.57
N GLU A 175 -30.77 23.39 14.57
CA GLU A 175 -29.76 22.39 14.90
C GLU A 175 -30.40 21.20 15.61
N THR A 176 -30.20 20.02 15.04
CA THR A 176 -30.61 18.74 15.61
C THR A 176 -29.49 17.73 15.44
N GLU A 177 -29.63 16.53 16.02
CA GLU A 177 -28.67 15.44 15.79
C GLU A 177 -28.54 15.04 14.31
N GLN A 178 -29.49 15.44 13.44
CA GLN A 178 -29.55 15.08 12.02
C GLN A 178 -29.40 16.28 11.07
N ILE A 179 -29.37 17.51 11.59
CA ILE A 179 -29.36 18.74 10.78
C ILE A 179 -28.43 19.75 11.44
N THR A 180 -27.44 20.27 10.70
CA THR A 180 -26.42 21.18 11.24
C THR A 180 -26.18 22.35 10.28
N ASN A 181 -26.24 23.58 10.82
CA ASN A 181 -25.86 24.78 10.09
C ASN A 181 -24.33 24.94 10.11
N ILE A 182 -23.71 25.13 8.95
CA ILE A 182 -22.25 25.34 8.84
C ILE A 182 -21.86 26.82 8.87
N ASP A 183 -22.84 27.73 8.94
CA ASP A 183 -22.54 29.16 9.02
C ASP A 183 -21.87 29.54 10.34
N TRP A 184 -20.90 30.46 10.24
CA TRP A 184 -20.17 31.00 11.37
C TRP A 184 -20.95 32.17 11.98
N ASP A 185 -21.54 31.99 13.15
CA ASP A 185 -22.45 32.99 13.75
C ASP A 185 -21.78 34.21 14.41
N GLY A 186 -20.44 34.27 14.45
CA GLY A 186 -19.68 35.46 14.84
C GLY A 186 -19.96 36.03 16.24
N ILE A 187 -20.58 35.27 17.16
CA ILE A 187 -20.91 35.79 18.49
C ILE A 187 -19.62 36.08 19.28
N SER A 188 -19.41 37.37 19.57
CA SER A 188 -18.29 37.90 20.33
C SER A 188 -18.40 37.45 21.80
N GLY A 189 -17.72 36.37 22.20
CA GLY A 189 -17.48 36.08 23.61
C GLY A 189 -17.65 34.64 24.13
N GLY A 190 -17.91 33.62 23.30
CA GLY A 190 -17.83 32.24 23.79
C GLY A 190 -18.42 31.20 22.84
N ASN A 191 -17.59 30.23 22.46
CA ASN A 191 -17.92 28.94 21.84
C ASN A 191 -18.97 28.94 20.71
N SER A 192 -18.59 29.39 19.50
CA SER A 192 -19.31 28.97 18.30
C SER A 192 -18.96 27.50 17.99
N SER A 193 -19.95 26.61 18.07
CA SER A 193 -19.83 25.16 17.81
C SER A 193 -20.21 24.75 16.39
N ASN A 194 -20.36 25.71 15.49
CA ASN A 194 -20.98 25.51 14.18
C ASN A 194 -19.93 25.29 13.09
N GLY A 195 -20.20 24.34 12.19
CA GLY A 195 -19.25 23.89 11.18
C GLY A 195 -19.45 22.40 10.85
N VAL A 196 -18.58 21.87 9.98
CA VAL A 196 -18.52 20.43 9.74
C VAL A 196 -17.70 19.78 10.85
N ASP A 197 -18.28 18.80 11.55
CA ASP A 197 -17.51 17.98 12.48
C ASP A 197 -16.47 17.20 11.68
N TYR A 198 -15.19 17.26 12.08
CA TYR A 198 -14.13 16.57 11.33
C TYR A 198 -14.32 15.05 11.35
N GLN A 199 -15.06 14.50 12.31
CA GLN A 199 -15.42 13.08 12.38
C GLN A 199 -16.47 12.66 11.35
N ASP A 200 -17.17 13.62 10.74
CA ASP A 200 -18.11 13.41 9.64
C ASP A 200 -17.41 13.44 8.26
N LEU A 201 -16.07 13.52 8.26
CA LEU A 201 -15.24 13.41 7.07
C LEU A 201 -14.56 12.03 7.03
N ARG A 202 -14.30 11.54 5.83
CA ARG A 202 -13.56 10.30 5.58
C ARG A 202 -12.46 10.55 4.56
N PRO A 203 -11.30 9.90 4.69
CA PRO A 203 -10.25 10.03 3.71
C PRO A 203 -10.59 9.23 2.44
N SER A 204 -10.05 9.72 1.34
CA SER A 204 -10.12 9.14 0.01
C SER A 204 -8.71 9.15 -0.56
N LEU A 205 -8.28 8.05 -1.18
CA LEU A 205 -6.95 7.89 -1.74
C LEU A 205 -6.97 8.08 -3.24
N ARG A 206 -5.97 8.78 -3.79
CA ARG A 206 -5.83 8.97 -5.23
C ARG A 206 -5.67 7.61 -5.95
N LEU A 207 -6.43 7.39 -7.02
CA LEU A 207 -6.45 6.08 -7.72
C LEU A 207 -5.09 5.65 -8.25
N ILE A 208 -4.24 6.59 -8.69
CA ILE A 208 -2.88 6.28 -9.14
C ILE A 208 -2.07 5.54 -8.07
N ARG A 209 -2.26 5.88 -6.79
CA ARG A 209 -1.54 5.21 -5.69
C ARG A 209 -1.98 3.77 -5.49
N ILE A 210 -3.22 3.45 -5.85
CA ILE A 210 -3.72 2.07 -5.87
C ILE A 210 -3.11 1.30 -7.04
N ILE A 211 -3.04 1.92 -8.24
CA ILE A 211 -2.36 1.30 -9.40
C ILE A 211 -0.90 1.02 -9.10
N GLU A 212 -0.21 2.00 -8.52
CA GLU A 212 1.18 1.88 -8.10
C GLU A 212 1.37 0.81 -7.01
N ALA A 213 0.45 0.71 -6.06
CA ALA A 213 0.47 -0.34 -5.05
C ALA A 213 0.34 -1.75 -5.67
N ILE A 214 -0.55 -1.91 -6.67
CA ILE A 214 -0.70 -3.17 -7.42
C ILE A 214 0.60 -3.49 -8.17
N GLU A 215 1.20 -2.53 -8.86
CA GLU A 215 2.46 -2.76 -9.56
C GLU A 215 3.65 -2.95 -8.59
N GLN A 216 3.57 -2.43 -7.37
CA GLN A 216 4.55 -2.70 -6.33
C GLN A 216 4.43 -4.14 -5.81
N GLU A 217 3.22 -4.66 -5.63
CA GLU A 217 2.99 -6.02 -5.12
C GLU A 217 3.28 -7.08 -6.20
N TYR A 218 2.82 -6.85 -7.44
CA TYR A 218 2.86 -7.85 -8.51
C TYR A 218 3.84 -7.54 -9.65
N GLY A 219 4.59 -6.44 -9.56
CA GLY A 219 5.49 -6.00 -10.63
C GLY A 219 6.83 -6.70 -10.67
N SER A 220 7.48 -6.57 -11.84
CA SER A 220 8.85 -7.06 -12.02
C SER A 220 9.82 -6.22 -11.20
N SER A 221 10.88 -6.85 -10.69
CA SER A 221 11.93 -6.13 -9.97
C SER A 221 12.50 -4.99 -10.84
N GLN A 222 12.63 -3.80 -10.26
CA GLN A 222 13.27 -2.66 -10.91
C GLN A 222 14.55 -2.28 -10.15
N ILE A 223 15.56 -1.89 -10.92
CA ILE A 223 16.83 -1.37 -10.41
C ILE A 223 16.85 0.13 -10.65
N VAL A 224 17.27 0.89 -9.65
CA VAL A 224 17.53 2.32 -9.79
C VAL A 224 19.01 2.57 -9.87
N GLN A 225 19.46 3.24 -10.91
CA GLN A 225 20.79 3.83 -10.94
C GLN A 225 20.71 5.30 -10.55
N LEU A 226 21.52 5.70 -9.59
CA LEU A 226 21.76 7.09 -9.21
C LEU A 226 23.18 7.47 -9.61
N GLU A 227 23.32 8.44 -10.50
CA GLU A 227 24.60 9.02 -10.88
C GLU A 227 24.75 10.39 -10.23
N VAL A 228 25.71 10.54 -9.31
CA VAL A 228 26.04 11.84 -8.71
C VAL A 228 27.01 12.58 -9.64
N THR A 229 26.59 13.73 -10.17
CA THR A 229 27.24 14.41 -11.31
C THR A 229 28.02 15.66 -10.89
N VAL A 230 27.50 16.47 -9.96
CA VAL A 230 28.13 17.72 -9.50
C VAL A 230 28.01 17.85 -7.98
N SER A 231 29.01 18.48 -7.34
CA SER A 231 28.91 19.01 -5.97
C SER A 231 29.78 20.25 -5.88
N THR A 232 29.18 21.43 -5.65
CA THR A 232 29.95 22.65 -5.34
C THR A 232 29.89 23.04 -3.87
N THR A 233 31.04 23.51 -3.39
CA THR A 233 31.34 23.87 -2.00
C THR A 233 30.42 24.96 -1.51
N ASN A 234 29.84 24.83 -0.29
CA ASN A 234 29.79 25.93 0.71
C ASN A 234 29.19 25.62 2.10
N SER A 235 28.92 24.36 2.50
CA SER A 235 28.34 24.09 3.84
C SER A 235 28.95 22.91 4.58
N PHE A 236 29.12 23.05 5.90
CA PHE A 236 29.40 21.94 6.82
C PHE A 236 28.07 21.36 7.33
N ASN A 237 27.92 20.03 7.30
CA ASN A 237 26.74 19.26 7.73
C ASN A 237 25.44 19.65 7.00
N ALA A 238 25.21 19.03 5.85
CA ALA A 238 24.04 19.25 5.02
C ALA A 238 23.30 17.93 4.75
N PHE A 239 22.13 18.01 4.13
CA PHE A 239 21.29 16.85 3.84
C PHE A 239 20.95 16.79 2.34
N CYS A 240 20.70 15.59 1.82
CA CYS A 240 19.96 15.44 0.56
C CYS A 240 18.68 14.63 0.81
N LYS A 241 17.71 14.77 -0.09
CA LYS A 241 16.47 14.00 -0.10
C LYS A 241 16.50 13.06 -1.28
N ILE A 242 16.30 11.79 -1.00
CA ILE A 242 16.11 10.77 -2.02
C ILE A 242 14.72 10.18 -1.79
N THR A 243 13.88 10.22 -2.82
CA THR A 243 12.60 9.52 -2.82
C THR A 243 12.75 8.22 -3.59
N LEU A 244 12.56 7.08 -2.93
CA LEU A 244 12.51 5.75 -3.55
C LEU A 244 11.16 5.12 -3.18
N ASN A 245 10.45 4.55 -4.16
CA ASN A 245 9.12 3.97 -3.97
C ASN A 245 8.18 4.89 -3.17
N GLY A 246 8.18 6.18 -3.48
CA GLY A 246 7.32 7.17 -2.82
C GLY A 246 7.73 7.55 -1.39
N VAL A 247 8.73 6.91 -0.81
CA VAL A 247 9.25 7.23 0.53
C VAL A 247 10.46 8.15 0.41
N THR A 248 10.39 9.32 1.04
CA THR A 248 11.47 10.31 1.06
C THR A 248 12.41 10.09 2.25
N TYR A 249 13.69 9.90 1.97
CA TYR A 249 14.76 9.74 2.96
C TYR A 249 15.61 11.02 3.03
N GLU A 250 15.72 11.62 4.22
CA GLU A 250 16.65 12.71 4.50
C GLU A 250 18.01 12.14 4.91
N ILE A 251 19.00 12.29 4.04
CA ILE A 251 20.30 11.63 4.17
C ILE A 251 21.36 12.67 4.57
N PRO A 252 22.00 12.54 5.73
CA PRO A 252 23.11 13.40 6.12
C PRO A 252 24.32 13.15 5.22
N VAL A 253 24.83 14.21 4.61
CA VAL A 253 26.01 14.19 3.76
C VAL A 253 27.03 15.23 4.22
N THR A 254 28.31 14.92 4.08
CA THR A 254 29.40 15.87 4.37
C THR A 254 30.10 16.26 3.08
N PHE A 255 30.87 17.34 3.11
CA PHE A 255 31.65 17.78 1.95
C PHE A 255 32.56 16.66 1.40
N GLY A 256 32.47 16.42 0.09
CA GLY A 256 33.24 15.38 -0.58
C GLY A 256 33.14 15.43 -2.10
N THR A 257 33.91 14.57 -2.75
CA THR A 257 33.78 14.32 -4.19
C THR A 257 32.45 13.59 -4.49
N PRO A 258 31.93 13.59 -5.73
CA PRO A 258 30.76 12.79 -6.10
C PRO A 258 30.85 11.32 -5.63
N THR A 259 32.04 10.72 -5.70
CA THR A 259 32.32 9.37 -5.17
C THR A 259 32.20 9.28 -3.65
N THR A 260 32.66 10.28 -2.92
CA THR A 260 32.55 10.31 -1.45
C THR A 260 31.09 10.49 -1.02
N ASN A 261 30.34 11.34 -1.71
CA ASN A 261 28.92 11.57 -1.44
C ASN A 261 28.08 10.32 -1.76
N ALA A 262 28.37 9.65 -2.89
CA ALA A 262 27.76 8.36 -3.24
C ALA A 262 28.03 7.31 -2.15
N LEU A 263 29.25 7.28 -1.58
CA LEU A 263 29.56 6.36 -0.48
C LEU A 263 28.73 6.65 0.78
N GLN A 264 28.51 7.92 1.12
CA GLN A 264 27.70 8.30 2.28
C GLN A 264 26.22 7.94 2.08
N ILE A 265 25.68 8.21 0.88
CA ILE A 265 24.31 7.81 0.50
C ILE A 265 24.17 6.28 0.62
N ARG A 266 25.12 5.51 0.08
CA ARG A 266 25.13 4.05 0.21
C ARG A 266 25.11 3.61 1.67
N GLN A 267 26.00 4.15 2.50
CA GLN A 267 26.12 3.78 3.91
C GLN A 267 24.84 4.06 4.69
N TYR A 268 24.16 5.18 4.40
CA TYR A 268 22.88 5.50 5.01
C TYR A 268 21.80 4.51 4.61
N LEU A 269 21.63 4.27 3.31
CA LEU A 269 20.61 3.35 2.79
C LEU A 269 20.82 1.92 3.34
N GLU A 270 22.06 1.42 3.36
CA GLU A 270 22.37 0.09 3.91
C GLU A 270 22.11 -0.02 5.43
N ALA A 271 22.32 1.05 6.19
CA ALA A 271 22.19 1.04 7.65
C ALA A 271 20.75 1.25 8.13
N PHE A 272 19.97 2.05 7.40
CA PHE A 272 18.66 2.54 7.86
C PHE A 272 17.50 2.15 6.95
N VAL A 273 17.77 1.63 5.75
CA VAL A 273 16.74 1.26 4.77
C VAL A 273 16.96 -0.17 4.28
N PRO A 274 16.64 -1.19 5.11
CA PRO A 274 16.92 -2.60 4.80
C PRO A 274 16.17 -3.13 3.56
N ALA A 275 15.18 -2.37 3.07
CA ALA A 275 14.43 -2.64 1.84
C ALA A 275 15.26 -2.46 0.55
N TYR A 276 16.49 -1.94 0.62
CA TYR A 276 17.36 -1.78 -0.55
C TYR A 276 18.76 -2.38 -0.35
N ARG A 277 19.27 -3.00 -1.40
CA ARG A 277 20.69 -3.35 -1.57
C ARG A 277 21.34 -2.32 -2.48
N VAL A 278 22.53 -1.84 -2.12
CA VAL A 278 23.18 -0.77 -2.86
C VAL A 278 24.60 -1.18 -3.26
N ILE A 279 24.89 -1.17 -4.56
CA ILE A 279 26.23 -1.42 -5.12
C ILE A 279 26.80 -0.08 -5.59
N GLN A 280 28.03 0.24 -5.17
CA GLN A 280 28.71 1.45 -5.59
C GLN A 280 29.80 1.16 -6.63
N ASN A 281 29.83 1.97 -7.69
CA ASN A 281 30.94 2.04 -8.63
C ASN A 281 31.33 3.52 -8.86
N GLY A 282 32.30 4.00 -8.09
CA GLY A 282 32.69 5.42 -8.13
C GLY A 282 31.55 6.32 -7.63
N ALA A 283 31.09 7.23 -8.49
CA ALA A 283 29.98 8.15 -8.23
C ALA A 283 28.59 7.57 -8.57
N ILE A 284 28.54 6.34 -9.11
CA ILE A 284 27.31 5.67 -9.49
C ILE A 284 26.90 4.70 -8.38
N LEU A 285 25.64 4.78 -7.96
CA LEU A 285 24.99 3.81 -7.09
C LEU A 285 23.95 3.02 -7.88
N THR A 286 24.04 1.70 -7.80
CA THR A 286 22.99 0.78 -8.25
C THR A 286 22.21 0.36 -7.02
N ILE A 287 20.99 0.86 -6.89
CA ILE A 287 20.07 0.62 -5.78
C ILE A 287 19.06 -0.42 -6.28
N THR A 288 19.01 -1.55 -5.62
CA THR A 288 18.12 -2.67 -5.94
C THR A 288 17.18 -2.89 -4.77
N SER A 289 15.87 -2.82 -5.02
CA SER A 289 14.89 -3.23 -4.02
C SER A 289 15.09 -4.70 -3.65
N VAL A 290 15.06 -5.04 -2.36
CA VAL A 290 15.05 -6.45 -1.91
C VAL A 290 13.66 -7.06 -1.94
N VAL A 291 12.64 -6.24 -2.21
CA VAL A 291 11.25 -6.63 -2.46
C VAL A 291 10.97 -6.40 -3.95
N GLY A 292 10.29 -7.33 -4.63
CA GLY A 292 9.83 -7.11 -6.00
C GLY A 292 8.92 -5.87 -6.09
N GLY A 293 8.70 -5.34 -7.31
CA GLY A 293 7.76 -4.23 -7.51
C GLY A 293 8.27 -3.07 -8.38
N LEU A 294 7.31 -2.27 -8.84
CA LEU A 294 7.54 -1.05 -9.62
C LEU A 294 8.24 0.03 -8.79
N GLN A 295 9.39 0.48 -9.27
CA GLN A 295 10.02 1.66 -8.74
C GLN A 295 9.23 2.90 -9.17
N LEU A 296 8.63 3.60 -8.20
CA LEU A 296 8.09 4.95 -8.42
C LEU A 296 9.20 5.91 -8.81
N ASP A 297 8.88 6.85 -9.72
CA ASP A 297 9.80 7.86 -10.27
C ASP A 297 10.71 8.41 -9.17
N PRO A 298 11.98 7.99 -9.13
CA PRO A 298 12.87 8.38 -8.06
C PRO A 298 13.25 9.84 -8.23
N VAL A 299 13.17 10.58 -7.13
CA VAL A 299 13.47 12.02 -7.13
C VAL A 299 14.69 12.28 -6.25
N PHE A 300 15.61 13.08 -6.78
CA PHE A 300 16.73 13.62 -6.02
C PHE A 300 16.45 15.10 -5.76
N GLU A 301 16.29 15.47 -4.50
CA GLU A 301 16.15 16.86 -4.08
C GLU A 301 17.31 17.24 -3.17
N GLN A 302 17.98 18.35 -3.50
CA GLN A 302 19.00 18.90 -2.64
C GLN A 302 18.36 19.69 -1.49
N TYR A 303 18.79 19.45 -0.25
CA TYR A 303 18.30 20.18 0.91
C TYR A 303 19.46 20.90 1.59
N THR A 304 19.61 22.22 1.38
CA THR A 304 20.72 23.08 1.83
C THR A 304 22.04 22.97 1.02
N ALA A 305 22.94 23.95 1.19
CA ALA A 305 23.94 24.40 0.21
C ALA A 305 25.14 23.45 -0.08
N THR A 306 24.85 22.27 -0.65
CA THR A 306 25.81 21.28 -1.18
C THR A 306 26.02 21.37 -2.70
N ASP A 307 25.20 22.16 -3.39
CA ASP A 307 25.06 22.25 -4.86
C ASP A 307 25.26 20.88 -5.53
N MET A 308 24.58 19.86 -4.99
CA MET A 308 24.72 18.48 -5.45
C MET A 308 23.71 18.25 -6.56
N GLU A 309 24.20 17.82 -7.72
CA GLU A 309 23.34 17.35 -8.80
C GLU A 309 23.50 15.84 -8.93
N ALA A 310 22.38 15.16 -9.10
CA ALA A 310 22.35 13.74 -9.39
C ALA A 310 21.21 13.43 -10.36
N THR A 311 21.42 12.42 -11.19
CA THR A 311 20.44 11.94 -12.16
C THR A 311 20.08 10.50 -11.84
N PHE A 312 18.78 10.23 -11.79
CA PHE A 312 18.28 8.88 -11.71
C PHE A 312 18.06 8.27 -13.09
N THR A 313 18.34 6.98 -13.22
CA THR A 313 17.96 6.13 -14.34
C THR A 313 17.28 4.90 -13.77
N VAL A 314 15.99 4.72 -14.03
CA VAL A 314 15.28 3.48 -13.68
C VAL A 314 15.60 2.45 -14.76
N ILE A 315 16.17 1.33 -14.35
CA ILE A 315 16.48 0.18 -15.19
C ILE A 315 15.51 -0.94 -14.78
N LYS A 316 14.64 -1.35 -15.71
CA LYS A 316 13.86 -2.57 -15.53
C LYS A 316 14.83 -3.77 -15.49
N TYR A 317 14.82 -4.55 -14.42
CA TYR A 317 15.63 -5.77 -14.29
C TYR A 317 14.86 -6.84 -13.54
N GLY A 318 14.12 -7.68 -14.28
CA GLY A 318 13.45 -8.85 -13.74
C GLY A 318 14.22 -10.12 -14.06
N THR A 319 14.40 -10.98 -13.06
CA THR A 319 14.70 -12.41 -13.24
C THR A 319 13.46 -13.24 -13.57
N ASP A 320 12.28 -12.64 -13.51
CA ASP A 320 11.00 -13.31 -13.75
C ASP A 320 10.28 -12.59 -14.89
N GLU A 321 10.01 -13.31 -15.98
CA GLU A 321 9.34 -12.81 -17.20
C GLU A 321 7.84 -12.47 -16.98
N ASP A 322 7.35 -12.44 -15.73
CA ASP A 322 5.92 -12.49 -15.39
C ASP A 322 5.39 -11.31 -14.55
N GLY A 323 6.21 -10.29 -14.24
CA GLY A 323 5.80 -9.17 -13.39
C GLY A 323 4.88 -8.16 -14.08
N LEU A 324 3.82 -7.73 -13.40
CA LEU A 324 2.83 -6.77 -13.90
C LEU A 324 3.37 -5.33 -13.95
N SER A 325 3.27 -4.69 -15.10
CA SER A 325 3.45 -3.24 -15.20
C SER A 325 2.47 -2.65 -16.20
N PHE A 326 1.99 -1.45 -15.95
CA PHE A 326 1.12 -0.70 -16.84
C PHE A 326 1.86 0.47 -17.46
N SER A 327 1.55 0.75 -18.72
CA SER A 327 2.01 1.97 -19.37
C SER A 327 1.31 3.20 -18.77
N ARG A 328 1.86 4.38 -19.01
CA ARG A 328 1.44 5.62 -18.34
C ARG A 328 0.62 6.56 -19.22
N GLU A 329 0.33 6.19 -20.46
CA GLU A 329 -0.39 7.02 -21.44
C GLU A 329 -1.77 7.44 -20.91
N PHE A 330 -2.55 6.50 -20.38
CA PHE A 330 -3.80 6.84 -19.70
C PHE A 330 -3.58 7.28 -18.25
N PHE A 331 -2.76 6.56 -17.49
CA PHE A 331 -2.64 6.81 -16.05
C PHE A 331 -1.99 8.15 -15.69
N ASN A 332 -1.23 8.79 -16.58
CA ASN A 332 -0.70 10.16 -16.37
C ASN A 332 -1.62 11.26 -16.91
N THR A 333 -2.81 10.94 -17.41
CA THR A 333 -3.78 11.96 -17.82
C THR A 333 -4.27 12.76 -16.61
N GLU A 334 -4.55 14.05 -16.81
CA GLU A 334 -5.08 14.91 -15.75
C GLU A 334 -6.43 14.38 -15.22
N GLU A 335 -7.24 13.83 -16.12
CA GLU A 335 -8.53 13.21 -15.78
C GLU A 335 -8.37 12.04 -14.82
N PHE A 336 -7.38 11.17 -15.01
CA PHE A 336 -7.14 10.04 -14.11
C PHE A 336 -6.44 10.46 -12.81
N GLN A 337 -5.45 11.36 -12.91
CA GLN A 337 -4.65 11.83 -11.77
C GLN A 337 -5.48 12.56 -10.70
N ASN A 338 -6.67 13.04 -11.06
CA ASN A 338 -7.59 13.72 -10.15
C ASN A 338 -8.69 12.82 -9.56
N LEU A 339 -8.65 11.51 -9.79
CA LEU A 339 -9.62 10.56 -9.23
C LEU A 339 -9.17 10.02 -7.88
N TYR A 340 -10.14 9.85 -6.98
CA TYR A 340 -9.92 9.30 -5.65
C TYR A 340 -10.93 8.19 -5.38
N LEU A 341 -10.48 7.11 -4.75
CA LEU A 341 -11.35 6.11 -4.13
C LEU A 341 -11.67 6.54 -2.72
N TRP A 342 -12.95 6.53 -2.36
CA TRP A 342 -13.38 6.75 -0.99
C TRP A 342 -13.10 5.50 -0.14
N CYS A 343 -12.41 5.69 0.99
CA CYS A 343 -11.96 4.60 1.87
C CYS A 343 -12.76 4.63 3.17
N ASP A 344 -13.84 3.86 3.22
CA ASP A 344 -14.71 3.66 4.39
C ASP A 344 -15.37 2.28 4.24
N ASP A 345 -14.92 1.30 5.01
CA ASP A 345 -15.42 -0.08 4.99
C ASP A 345 -16.73 -0.23 5.79
N ASP A 346 -16.95 0.63 6.80
CA ASP A 346 -18.20 0.72 7.55
C ASP A 346 -18.59 2.18 7.88
N ALA A 347 -19.46 2.75 7.04
CA ALA A 347 -20.00 4.10 7.20
C ALA A 347 -20.78 4.33 8.51
N THR A 348 -21.00 3.29 9.33
CA THR A 348 -21.72 3.39 10.61
C THR A 348 -20.82 3.50 11.85
N GLU A 349 -19.54 3.14 11.75
CA GLU A 349 -18.58 3.28 12.83
C GLU A 349 -17.71 4.53 12.62
N GLY A 350 -17.45 5.28 13.69
CA GLY A 350 -16.60 6.47 13.61
C GLY A 350 -15.16 6.09 13.22
N VAL A 351 -14.52 6.90 12.37
CA VAL A 351 -13.12 6.69 11.95
C VAL A 351 -12.21 6.42 13.15
N GLY A 352 -11.52 5.28 13.14
CA GLY A 352 -10.47 4.96 14.10
C GLY A 352 -10.94 4.41 15.45
N GLN A 353 -12.11 3.75 15.50
CA GLN A 353 -12.56 2.98 16.68
C GLN A 353 -12.02 1.54 16.71
N LEU A 354 -10.75 1.34 16.36
CA LEU A 354 -10.08 0.06 16.56
C LEU A 354 -9.76 -0.14 18.05
N PHE A 355 -10.03 -1.34 18.55
CA PHE A 355 -9.50 -1.78 19.84
C PHE A 355 -7.97 -1.80 19.72
N ARG A 356 -7.31 -0.92 20.49
CA ARG A 356 -5.85 -0.87 20.56
C ARG A 356 -5.37 -1.53 21.84
N LYS A 357 -4.30 -2.31 21.75
CA LYS A 357 -3.60 -2.81 22.95
C LYS A 357 -3.14 -1.61 23.79
N VAL A 358 -3.39 -1.68 25.09
CA VAL A 358 -2.94 -0.67 26.05
C VAL A 358 -1.42 -0.69 26.13
N GLU A 359 -0.78 0.48 26.08
CA GLU A 359 0.67 0.61 26.18
C GLU A 359 1.09 1.06 27.58
N PHE A 360 2.14 0.44 28.13
CA PHE A 360 2.69 0.80 29.44
C PHE A 360 4.12 1.32 29.31
N ASP A 361 4.34 2.53 29.80
CA ASP A 361 5.65 3.21 29.75
C ASP A 361 6.58 2.72 30.87
N THR A 362 6.00 2.31 32.00
CA THR A 362 6.73 1.82 33.16
C THR A 362 6.02 0.64 33.81
N SER A 363 6.79 -0.27 34.41
CA SER A 363 6.25 -1.40 35.16
C SER A 363 7.12 -1.69 36.37
N THR A 364 6.48 -1.81 37.54
CA THR A 364 7.06 -2.36 38.77
C THR A 364 6.78 -3.86 38.89
N SER A 365 5.96 -4.41 38.00
CA SER A 365 5.63 -5.82 37.96
C SER A 365 6.65 -6.59 37.14
N THR A 366 7.20 -7.67 37.71
CA THR A 366 8.07 -8.60 36.98
C THR A 366 7.32 -9.43 35.95
N ASN A 367 5.99 -9.46 36.04
CA ASN A 367 5.14 -10.25 35.15
C ASN A 367 4.66 -9.45 33.95
N ILE A 368 4.61 -8.11 34.04
CA ILE A 368 4.08 -7.24 32.98
C ILE A 368 5.24 -6.55 32.25
N SER A 369 5.36 -6.83 30.97
CA SER A 369 6.40 -6.29 30.08
C SER A 369 5.93 -4.98 29.44
N THR A 370 6.75 -3.93 29.51
CA THR A 370 6.52 -2.65 28.81
C THR A 370 6.92 -2.70 27.33
N VAL A 371 7.56 -3.79 26.89
CA VAL A 371 7.96 -3.98 25.48
C VAL A 371 6.83 -4.65 24.68
N THR A 372 6.23 -5.68 25.26
CA THR A 372 5.14 -6.43 24.61
C THR A 372 3.76 -5.96 25.06
N ASN A 373 3.70 -5.16 26.14
CA ASN A 373 2.49 -4.73 26.82
C ASN A 373 1.58 -5.89 27.27
N GLU A 374 2.22 -7.02 27.61
CA GLU A 374 1.57 -8.24 28.07
C GLU A 374 2.08 -8.65 29.45
N GLY A 375 1.16 -9.18 30.25
CA GLY A 375 1.45 -9.87 31.49
C GLY A 375 1.59 -11.38 31.24
N THR A 376 2.65 -11.99 31.76
CA THR A 376 2.87 -13.44 31.72
C THR A 376 2.80 -14.01 33.14
N PHE A 377 1.84 -14.89 33.37
CA PHE A 377 1.55 -15.45 34.70
C PHE A 377 1.66 -16.97 34.66
N THR A 378 2.48 -17.55 35.54
CA THR A 378 2.50 -19.00 35.74
C THR A 378 1.53 -19.34 36.87
N LEU A 379 0.46 -20.04 36.54
CA LEU A 379 -0.65 -20.31 37.44
C LEU A 379 -0.90 -21.82 37.54
N ASN A 380 -1.31 -22.29 38.71
CA ASN A 380 -1.84 -23.63 38.89
C ASN A 380 -3.34 -23.64 38.65
N ALA A 381 -3.88 -24.80 38.29
CA ALA A 381 -5.32 -25.02 38.25
C ALA A 381 -5.98 -24.58 39.57
N GLY A 382 -6.95 -23.66 39.49
CA GLY A 382 -7.66 -23.10 40.64
C GLY A 382 -7.05 -21.84 41.26
N ASP A 383 -5.88 -21.37 40.81
CA ASP A 383 -5.33 -20.06 41.26
C ASP A 383 -6.22 -18.90 40.77
N GLU A 384 -6.32 -17.82 41.52
CA GLU A 384 -7.03 -16.60 41.11
C GLU A 384 -6.06 -15.56 40.55
N LEU A 385 -6.19 -15.21 39.26
CA LEU A 385 -5.55 -14.03 38.67
C LEU A 385 -6.57 -12.89 38.61
N LYS A 386 -6.36 -11.85 39.41
CA LYS A 386 -7.17 -10.61 39.38
C LYS A 386 -6.45 -9.56 38.55
N CYS A 387 -7.10 -9.07 37.51
CA CYS A 387 -6.62 -8.00 36.65
C CYS A 387 -7.52 -6.78 36.83
N ASN A 388 -6.96 -5.71 37.39
CA ASN A 388 -7.64 -4.43 37.58
C ASN A 388 -7.03 -3.39 36.65
N PHE A 389 -7.85 -2.78 35.81
CA PHE A 389 -7.47 -1.71 34.89
C PHE A 389 -8.15 -0.40 35.29
N ILE A 390 -7.39 0.69 35.21
CA ILE A 390 -7.86 2.05 35.51
C ILE A 390 -7.45 2.98 34.37
N ALA A 391 -8.32 3.89 33.96
CA ALA A 391 -7.98 5.03 33.10
C ALA A 391 -8.49 6.35 33.70
N GLU A 392 -7.64 7.37 33.65
CA GLU A 392 -7.81 8.68 34.29
C GLU A 392 -7.58 9.79 33.25
N ARG A 393 -8.15 10.99 33.45
CA ARG A 393 -8.03 12.12 32.50
C ARG A 393 -7.20 13.24 33.06
N VAL A 394 -6.54 13.97 32.15
CA VAL A 394 -5.71 15.13 32.50
C VAL A 394 -6.56 16.17 33.20
N MET A 395 -6.14 16.52 34.40
CA MET A 395 -6.75 17.62 35.13
C MET A 395 -6.54 18.95 34.39
N PRO A 396 -7.60 19.71 34.08
CA PRO A 396 -7.45 21.01 33.44
C PRO A 396 -6.71 21.98 34.37
N SER A 397 -5.64 22.57 33.86
CA SER A 397 -4.85 23.60 34.54
C SER A 397 -4.64 24.80 33.60
N PRO A 398 -5.19 26.00 33.92
CA PRO A 398 -5.99 26.32 35.10
C PRO A 398 -7.37 25.66 35.10
N LEU A 399 -7.95 25.48 36.29
CA LEU A 399 -9.32 24.97 36.44
C LEU A 399 -10.33 25.90 35.72
N PRO A 400 -11.36 25.35 35.07
CA PRO A 400 -12.42 26.16 34.47
C PRO A 400 -13.10 27.06 35.50
N THR A 401 -13.53 28.25 35.09
CA THR A 401 -14.21 29.21 35.97
C THR A 401 -15.74 29.05 35.96
N THR A 402 -16.26 28.17 35.10
CA THR A 402 -17.68 27.89 34.92
C THR A 402 -17.99 26.41 35.08
N SER A 403 -19.24 26.09 35.43
CA SER A 403 -19.68 24.69 35.53
C SER A 403 -19.48 23.96 34.21
N THR A 404 -18.78 22.82 34.23
CA THR A 404 -18.40 22.06 33.04
C THR A 404 -18.50 20.55 33.31
N VAL A 405 -18.98 19.78 32.35
CA VAL A 405 -18.94 18.30 32.37
C VAL A 405 -18.08 17.85 31.20
N ASN A 406 -17.10 17.00 31.50
CA ASN A 406 -16.20 16.44 30.50
C ASN A 406 -16.11 14.93 30.72
N TYR A 407 -17.13 14.22 30.27
CA TYR A 407 -17.19 12.76 30.32
C TYR A 407 -16.95 12.17 28.93
N LYS A 408 -16.14 11.11 28.86
CA LYS A 408 -15.84 10.36 27.64
C LYS A 408 -16.09 8.88 27.86
N SER A 409 -16.47 8.20 26.79
CA SER A 409 -16.67 6.75 26.80
C SER A 409 -15.35 6.03 26.54
N ILE A 410 -15.17 4.89 27.17
CA ILE A 410 -14.08 3.95 26.92
C ILE A 410 -14.62 2.53 27.01
N ASN A 411 -14.41 1.74 25.96
CA ASN A 411 -14.58 0.30 25.98
C ASN A 411 -13.24 -0.33 26.35
N ILE A 412 -13.25 -1.28 27.29
CA ILE A 412 -12.06 -1.96 27.79
C ILE A 412 -12.29 -3.47 27.60
N LYS A 413 -11.30 -4.17 27.02
CA LYS A 413 -11.26 -5.64 26.92
C LYS A 413 -10.07 -6.18 27.69
N LEU A 414 -10.27 -7.30 28.40
CA LEU A 414 -9.20 -8.14 28.93
C LEU A 414 -9.09 -9.38 28.05
N ILE A 415 -7.91 -9.57 27.46
CA ILE A 415 -7.56 -10.74 26.66
C ILE A 415 -6.75 -11.70 27.52
N ILE A 416 -7.08 -12.99 27.50
CA ILE A 416 -6.31 -14.08 28.14
C ILE A 416 -6.00 -15.13 27.07
N ASN A 417 -4.71 -15.46 26.87
CA ASN A 417 -4.23 -16.38 25.83
C ASN A 417 -4.80 -16.09 24.42
N GLY A 418 -4.91 -14.81 24.06
CA GLY A 418 -5.42 -14.37 22.76
C GLY A 418 -6.95 -14.40 22.61
N VAL A 419 -7.71 -14.74 23.66
CA VAL A 419 -9.18 -14.75 23.64
C VAL A 419 -9.74 -13.67 24.55
N VAL A 420 -10.79 -12.97 24.10
CA VAL A 420 -11.52 -11.99 24.92
C VAL A 420 -12.14 -12.71 26.13
N TYR A 421 -11.66 -12.38 27.33
CA TYR A 421 -12.16 -12.94 28.58
C TYR A 421 -13.22 -12.05 29.23
N ALA A 422 -13.03 -10.73 29.19
CA ALA A 422 -14.00 -9.77 29.72
C ALA A 422 -14.01 -8.49 28.87
N GLU A 423 -15.17 -7.86 28.74
CA GLU A 423 -15.36 -6.61 28.02
C GLU A 423 -16.31 -5.69 28.79
N LEU A 424 -16.04 -4.38 28.78
CA LEU A 424 -16.79 -3.44 29.58
C LEU A 424 -16.76 -2.02 29.02
N ASN A 425 -17.95 -1.45 28.86
CA ASN A 425 -18.09 -0.02 28.57
C ASN A 425 -18.12 0.79 29.87
N ARG A 426 -17.34 1.88 29.89
CA ARG A 426 -17.21 2.81 31.01
C ARG A 426 -17.25 4.24 30.52
N THR A 427 -17.53 5.14 31.46
CA THR A 427 -17.41 6.58 31.28
C THR A 427 -16.40 7.11 32.28
N PHE A 428 -15.57 8.06 31.87
CA PHE A 428 -14.55 8.66 32.72
C PHE A 428 -14.32 10.14 32.38
N GLY A 429 -13.72 10.87 33.31
CA GLY A 429 -13.43 12.29 33.23
C GLY A 429 -13.89 13.06 34.45
N TYR A 430 -14.41 14.27 34.27
CA TYR A 430 -14.71 15.13 35.40
C TYR A 430 -15.98 15.97 35.24
N ARG A 431 -16.49 16.42 36.39
CA ARG A 431 -17.52 17.44 36.50
C ARG A 431 -17.05 18.53 37.44
N LEU A 432 -17.07 19.77 36.96
CA LEU A 432 -16.93 20.96 37.78
C LEU A 432 -18.29 21.64 37.94
N TYR A 433 -18.67 21.93 39.18
CA TYR A 433 -19.87 22.70 39.50
C TYR A 433 -19.46 23.97 40.24
N VAL A 434 -19.82 25.14 39.69
CA VAL A 434 -19.55 26.46 40.26
C VAL A 434 -20.88 27.16 40.55
N PRO A 435 -21.35 27.22 41.81
CA PRO A 435 -22.56 27.94 42.18
C PRO A 435 -22.32 29.45 42.25
N ILE A 436 -23.36 30.25 42.00
CA ILE A 436 -23.28 31.72 42.10
C ILE A 436 -22.98 32.12 43.56
N GLY A 437 -21.83 32.77 43.80
CA GLY A 437 -21.42 33.23 45.12
C GLY A 437 -20.86 32.16 46.06
N GLY A 438 -20.56 30.95 45.55
CA GLY A 438 -19.98 29.85 46.33
C GLY A 438 -18.68 29.29 45.74
N GLY A 439 -18.07 28.33 46.44
CA GLY A 439 -16.87 27.63 45.99
C GLY A 439 -17.16 26.55 44.95
N ALA A 440 -16.21 26.31 44.04
CA ALA A 440 -16.33 25.26 43.03
C ALA A 440 -16.21 23.86 43.64
N THR A 441 -17.05 22.92 43.21
CA THR A 441 -16.97 21.49 43.56
C THR A 441 -16.51 20.70 42.34
N PHE A 442 -15.46 19.90 42.50
CA PHE A 442 -14.92 19.05 41.45
C PHE A 442 -15.21 17.57 41.77
N THR A 443 -15.62 16.80 40.76
CA THR A 443 -15.85 15.36 40.88
C THR A 443 -15.15 14.67 39.72
N GLU A 444 -14.21 13.80 40.04
CA GLU A 444 -13.54 12.92 39.08
C GLU A 444 -14.28 11.59 38.97
N LEU A 445 -14.32 11.04 37.76
CA LEU A 445 -14.79 9.70 37.48
C LEU A 445 -13.70 8.95 36.71
N LYS A 446 -13.15 7.88 37.29
CA LYS A 446 -12.16 7.02 36.65
C LYS A 446 -12.86 5.86 35.95
N ALA A 447 -12.37 5.43 34.78
CA ALA A 447 -12.84 4.20 34.16
C ALA A 447 -12.15 3.02 34.84
N VAL A 448 -12.92 2.11 35.42
CA VAL A 448 -12.37 0.94 36.15
C VAL A 448 -12.99 -0.35 35.63
N MET A 449 -12.12 -1.33 35.32
CA MET A 449 -12.46 -2.74 35.11
C MET A 449 -11.76 -3.58 36.18
N ASN A 450 -12.50 -4.43 36.88
CA ASN A 450 -11.95 -5.46 37.76
C ASN A 450 -12.42 -6.82 37.25
N SER A 451 -11.50 -7.69 36.87
CA SER A 451 -11.82 -9.04 36.36
C SER A 451 -10.98 -10.09 37.08
N THR A 452 -11.56 -11.27 37.31
CA THR A 452 -10.88 -12.41 37.96
C THR A 452 -10.94 -13.61 37.02
N PHE A 453 -9.77 -14.14 36.68
CA PHE A 453 -9.57 -15.36 35.90
C PHE A 453 -9.12 -16.50 36.81
N VAL A 454 -9.68 -17.69 36.60
CA VAL A 454 -9.32 -18.92 37.31
C VAL A 454 -9.02 -20.01 36.29
N PRO A 455 -7.77 -20.47 36.15
CA PRO A 455 -7.41 -21.46 35.16
C PRO A 455 -7.89 -22.85 35.59
N THR A 456 -8.28 -23.66 34.61
CA THR A 456 -8.68 -25.07 34.82
C THR A 456 -7.49 -26.03 34.76
N GLU A 457 -6.36 -25.59 34.22
CA GLU A 457 -5.12 -26.36 34.07
C GLU A 457 -3.93 -25.53 34.54
N SER A 458 -2.87 -26.20 35.02
CA SER A 458 -1.64 -25.50 35.38
C SER A 458 -0.85 -25.15 34.12
N GLY A 459 -0.36 -23.92 34.02
CA GLY A 459 0.37 -23.46 32.85
C GLY A 459 0.78 -21.99 32.91
N THR A 460 1.33 -21.52 31.80
CA THR A 460 1.65 -20.10 31.59
C THR A 460 0.52 -19.44 30.81
N TYR A 461 0.01 -18.34 31.34
CA TYR A 461 -1.07 -17.55 30.77
C TYR A 461 -0.56 -16.17 30.40
N THR A 462 -0.87 -15.73 29.17
CA THR A 462 -0.64 -14.35 28.74
C THR A 462 -1.93 -13.55 28.92
N ALA A 463 -1.79 -12.31 29.37
CA ALA A 463 -2.90 -11.39 29.57
C ALA A 463 -2.54 -9.99 29.07
N PHE A 464 -3.48 -9.27 28.50
CA PHE A 464 -3.33 -7.85 28.18
C PHE A 464 -4.68 -7.16 28.06
N PHE A 465 -4.66 -5.82 28.05
CA PHE A 465 -5.85 -5.01 27.83
C PHE A 465 -5.87 -4.40 26.45
N GLU A 466 -7.06 -4.27 25.89
CA GLU A 466 -7.32 -3.41 24.73
C GLU A 466 -8.36 -2.36 25.10
N ILE A 467 -8.27 -1.17 24.50
CA ILE A 467 -9.22 -0.09 24.70
C ILE A 467 -9.69 0.51 23.38
N THR A 468 -10.93 0.96 23.35
CA THR A 468 -11.48 1.86 22.32
C THR A 468 -12.06 3.09 23.01
N THR A 469 -11.60 4.27 22.63
CA THR A 469 -12.09 5.55 23.17
C THR A 469 -11.82 6.68 22.20
N ASN A 470 -12.60 7.76 22.31
CA ASN A 470 -12.39 9.03 21.62
C ASN A 470 -11.76 10.10 22.54
N ALA A 471 -11.29 9.73 23.74
CA ALA A 471 -10.63 10.65 24.65
C ALA A 471 -9.21 10.97 24.18
N THR A 472 -8.89 12.24 23.96
CA THR A 472 -7.57 12.74 23.55
C THR A 472 -6.76 13.30 24.73
N ASP A 473 -7.22 13.06 25.95
CA ASP A 473 -6.71 13.63 27.19
C ASP A 473 -6.87 12.66 28.37
N ILE A 474 -6.71 11.36 28.12
CA ILE A 474 -6.22 10.41 29.12
C ILE A 474 -4.93 11.00 29.70
N GLU A 475 -4.83 11.02 31.02
CA GLU A 475 -3.59 11.33 31.74
C GLU A 475 -2.74 10.09 31.87
N GLN A 476 -3.41 9.02 32.30
CA GLN A 476 -2.76 7.79 32.70
C GLN A 476 -3.71 6.60 32.57
N VAL A 477 -3.13 5.45 32.26
CA VAL A 477 -3.74 4.13 32.42
C VAL A 477 -2.89 3.29 33.37
N GLU A 478 -3.53 2.43 34.15
CA GLU A 478 -2.85 1.58 35.13
C GLU A 478 -3.38 0.15 35.10
N TRP A 479 -2.48 -0.82 35.23
CA TRP A 479 -2.81 -2.22 35.44
C TRP A 479 -2.21 -2.73 36.75
N PHE A 480 -3.08 -3.19 37.65
CA PHE A 480 -2.72 -3.96 38.84
C PHE A 480 -3.11 -5.41 38.66
N ALA A 481 -2.13 -6.32 38.81
CA ALA A 481 -2.38 -7.75 38.83
C ALA A 481 -2.16 -8.32 40.23
N LEU A 482 -3.02 -9.27 40.64
CA LEU A 482 -2.86 -10.05 41.85
C LEU A 482 -3.01 -11.53 41.54
N VAL A 483 -2.10 -12.36 42.08
CA VAL A 483 -2.22 -13.83 42.04
C VAL A 483 -2.53 -14.30 43.45
N ASN A 484 -3.68 -14.98 43.63
CA ASN A 484 -4.17 -15.45 44.93
C ASN A 484 -4.18 -14.35 46.00
N GLY A 485 -4.56 -13.12 45.61
CA GLY A 485 -4.61 -11.95 46.49
C GLY A 485 -3.25 -11.30 46.78
N THR A 486 -2.15 -11.83 46.24
CA THR A 486 -0.82 -11.21 46.35
C THR A 486 -0.55 -10.34 45.13
N SER A 487 -0.25 -9.05 45.34
CA SER A 487 0.08 -8.14 44.23
C SER A 487 1.39 -8.55 43.55
N THR A 488 1.39 -8.50 42.21
CA THR A 488 2.59 -8.71 41.40
C THR A 488 3.27 -7.39 41.02
N GLY A 489 2.84 -6.25 41.57
CA GLY A 489 3.22 -4.90 41.13
C GLY A 489 2.19 -4.26 40.19
N SER A 490 2.53 -3.11 39.62
CA SER A 490 1.70 -2.36 38.68
C SER A 490 2.45 -1.94 37.42
N ALA A 491 1.71 -1.76 36.33
CA ALA A 491 2.18 -1.14 35.10
C ALA A 491 1.40 0.15 34.82
N ILE A 492 2.09 1.17 34.32
CA ILE A 492 1.56 2.52 34.12
C ILE A 492 1.89 2.97 32.70
N GLY A 493 0.88 3.47 31.99
CA GLY A 493 1.00 4.10 30.68
C GLY A 493 0.47 5.52 30.69
N SER A 494 1.05 6.40 29.87
CA SER A 494 0.64 7.79 29.76
C SER A 494 -0.47 7.99 28.71
N GLY A 495 -1.10 9.16 28.77
CA GLY A 495 -1.96 9.66 27.70
C GLY A 495 -1.29 9.74 26.34
N ALA A 496 0.02 10.00 26.26
CA ALA A 496 0.68 10.17 24.96
C ALA A 496 0.57 8.92 24.07
N THR A 497 0.59 7.74 24.68
CA THR A 497 0.49 6.43 24.02
C THR A 497 -0.93 5.85 24.04
N ASN A 498 -1.74 6.20 25.04
CA ASN A 498 -3.07 5.61 25.23
C ASN A 498 -4.24 6.53 24.88
N ASN A 499 -3.99 7.79 24.51
CA ASN A 499 -5.01 8.67 23.97
C ASN A 499 -5.57 8.14 22.66
N ALA A 500 -6.80 8.53 22.36
CA ALA A 500 -7.33 8.46 21.01
C ALA A 500 -6.41 9.26 20.10
N LEU A 501 -5.48 8.57 19.46
CA LEU A 501 -4.95 8.94 18.16
C LEU A 501 -5.74 8.04 17.22
N PRO A 502 -6.91 8.48 16.71
CA PRO A 502 -7.62 7.67 15.73
C PRO A 502 -6.66 7.57 14.55
N ASN A 503 -6.00 6.44 14.34
CA ASN A 503 -5.11 6.26 13.21
C ASN A 503 -5.97 5.72 12.08
N PHE A 504 -6.06 6.47 10.99
CA PHE A 504 -6.70 5.93 9.79
C PHE A 504 -5.71 4.99 9.12
N GLN A 505 -6.14 3.74 8.92
CA GLN A 505 -5.36 2.73 8.21
C GLN A 505 -6.03 2.40 6.89
N PHE A 506 -5.38 2.71 5.78
CA PHE A 506 -5.94 2.51 4.44
C PHE A 506 -6.22 1.04 4.17
N THR A 507 -5.29 0.15 4.46
CA THR A 507 -5.46 -1.31 4.31
C THR A 507 -6.73 -1.83 5.03
N ASN A 508 -7.01 -1.34 6.24
CA ASN A 508 -8.18 -1.73 7.02
C ASN A 508 -9.48 -1.01 6.64
N ASN A 509 -9.42 0.08 5.86
CA ASN A 509 -10.60 0.88 5.49
C ASN A 509 -10.79 0.91 3.96
N MET A 510 -10.02 0.09 3.23
CA MET A 510 -10.24 -0.13 1.80
C MET A 510 -11.49 -0.99 1.62
N PRO A 511 -12.29 -0.75 0.57
CA PRO A 511 -13.38 -1.65 0.22
C PRO A 511 -12.88 -3.10 0.02
N GLU A 512 -13.64 -4.08 0.53
CA GLU A 512 -13.44 -5.52 0.29
C GLU A 512 -13.76 -5.86 -1.19
N ILE A 513 -12.86 -5.47 -2.09
CA ILE A 513 -12.96 -5.67 -3.54
C ILE A 513 -11.68 -6.34 -4.01
N LYS A 514 -11.83 -7.42 -4.79
CA LYS A 514 -10.71 -8.08 -5.45
C LYS A 514 -10.01 -7.13 -6.40
N ILE A 515 -8.68 -7.18 -6.43
CA ILE A 515 -7.86 -6.31 -7.28
C ILE A 515 -8.26 -6.44 -8.75
N ILE A 516 -8.52 -7.67 -9.22
CA ILE A 516 -8.98 -7.92 -10.59
C ILE A 516 -10.34 -7.27 -10.90
N ASP A 517 -11.26 -7.24 -9.95
CA ASP A 517 -12.59 -6.66 -10.14
C ASP A 517 -12.54 -5.12 -10.07
N PHE A 518 -11.65 -4.57 -9.25
CA PHE A 518 -11.31 -3.13 -9.28
C PHE A 518 -10.77 -2.70 -10.66
N LEU A 519 -9.77 -3.42 -11.19
CA LEU A 519 -9.20 -3.13 -12.50
C LEU A 519 -10.23 -3.26 -13.64
N LYS A 520 -11.10 -4.29 -13.60
CA LYS A 520 -12.24 -4.43 -14.52
C LYS A 520 -13.12 -3.19 -14.50
N GLY A 521 -13.60 -2.80 -13.32
CA GLY A 521 -14.48 -1.65 -13.16
C GLY A 521 -13.85 -0.36 -13.66
N LEU A 522 -12.54 -0.18 -13.40
CA LEU A 522 -11.79 0.97 -13.88
C LEU A 522 -11.68 0.99 -15.41
N PHE A 523 -11.35 -0.16 -16.02
CA PHE A 523 -11.17 -0.26 -17.46
C PHE A 523 -12.49 -0.10 -18.21
N ASP A 524 -13.58 -0.63 -17.66
CA ASP A 524 -14.95 -0.45 -18.14
C ASP A 524 -15.37 1.03 -18.06
N MET A 525 -15.12 1.68 -16.91
CA MET A 525 -15.51 3.07 -16.67
C MET A 525 -14.90 4.03 -17.70
N PHE A 526 -13.63 3.84 -18.04
CA PHE A 526 -12.91 4.69 -19.00
C PHE A 526 -12.84 4.13 -20.42
N LYS A 527 -13.41 2.95 -20.66
CA LYS A 527 -13.31 2.24 -21.94
C LYS A 527 -11.85 2.15 -22.41
N LEU A 528 -11.02 1.57 -21.56
CA LEU A 528 -9.58 1.43 -21.80
C LEU A 528 -9.23 0.26 -22.72
N VAL A 529 -8.41 0.53 -23.71
CA VAL A 529 -7.72 -0.47 -24.52
C VAL A 529 -6.50 -0.96 -23.77
N VAL A 530 -6.38 -2.28 -23.64
CA VAL A 530 -5.28 -2.96 -22.96
C VAL A 530 -4.58 -3.88 -23.95
N ILE A 531 -3.26 -3.70 -24.12
CA ILE A 531 -2.46 -4.49 -25.06
C ILE A 531 -1.15 -4.89 -24.38
N ALA A 532 -0.87 -6.18 -24.25
CA ALA A 532 0.42 -6.64 -23.76
C ALA A 532 1.52 -6.30 -24.77
N GLN A 533 2.60 -5.69 -24.27
CA GLN A 533 3.79 -5.32 -25.02
C GLN A 533 4.89 -6.38 -24.85
N ASP A 534 5.86 -6.35 -25.75
CA ASP A 534 6.96 -7.30 -25.78
C ASP A 534 7.91 -7.18 -24.57
N ASP A 535 7.88 -6.06 -23.85
CA ASP A 535 8.68 -5.83 -22.64
C ASP A 535 7.94 -6.24 -21.35
N GLY A 536 6.80 -6.91 -21.46
CA GLY A 536 5.94 -7.32 -20.33
C GLY A 536 5.03 -6.21 -19.81
N THR A 537 5.13 -4.98 -20.34
CA THR A 537 4.22 -3.88 -19.96
C THR A 537 2.86 -4.06 -20.63
N LEU A 538 1.79 -3.79 -19.90
CA LEU A 538 0.45 -3.65 -20.44
C LEU A 538 0.26 -2.20 -20.89
N TYR A 539 0.19 -1.98 -22.20
CA TYR A 539 -0.20 -0.68 -22.75
C TYR A 539 -1.66 -0.38 -22.41
N ILE A 540 -1.92 0.76 -21.78
CA ILE A 540 -3.23 1.23 -21.35
C ILE A 540 -3.51 2.61 -21.95
N ASN A 541 -4.54 2.70 -22.78
CA ASN A 541 -5.03 3.99 -23.30
C ASN A 541 -6.55 3.98 -23.47
N THR A 542 -7.17 5.14 -23.66
CA THR A 542 -8.60 5.17 -24.03
C THR A 542 -8.79 4.64 -25.46
N LEU A 543 -9.96 4.05 -25.72
CA LEU A 543 -10.31 3.58 -27.08
C LEU A 543 -10.14 4.66 -28.15
N ASN A 544 -10.53 5.90 -27.85
CA ASN A 544 -10.45 7.00 -28.80
C ASN A 544 -8.98 7.38 -29.09
N ASN A 545 -8.14 7.48 -28.06
CA ASN A 545 -6.73 7.83 -28.25
C ASN A 545 -6.00 6.74 -29.03
N TYR A 546 -6.25 5.47 -28.70
CA TYR A 546 -5.66 4.34 -29.41
C TYR A 546 -5.93 4.40 -30.93
N TYR A 547 -7.18 4.64 -31.34
CA TYR A 547 -7.50 4.78 -32.78
C TYR A 547 -7.01 6.08 -33.42
N GLN A 548 -6.68 7.11 -32.64
CA GLN A 548 -6.06 8.34 -33.17
C GLN A 548 -4.57 8.17 -33.46
N GLU A 549 -3.91 7.22 -32.78
CA GLU A 549 -2.48 6.92 -32.96
C GLU A 549 -2.18 6.15 -34.26
N GLY A 550 -3.18 5.48 -34.85
CA GLY A 550 -3.12 4.86 -36.18
C GLY A 550 -3.28 3.35 -36.16
#